data_AF-A0A9Q0XL27-F1
#
_entry.id   AF-A0A9Q0XL27-F1
#
_cell.length_a   1.000
_cell.length_b   1.000
_cell.length_c   1.000
_cell.angle_alpha   90.00
_cell.angle_beta   90.00
_cell.angle_gamma   90.00
#
_symmetry.space_group_name_H-M   'P 1'
#
loop_
_entity.id
_entity.type
_entity.pdbx_description
1 polymer ?
#
loop_
_entity_poly.entity_id
_entity_poly.type
_entity_poly.pdbx_seq_one_letter_code
_entity_poly.pdbx_strand_id
1 'polypeptide(L)'
;MYLFNIIPEIIHKKYKYMLIHIFTAARLVCAKKWKNQENPTTEDLVKKLFDIVEMDSLSEALRNNLRSFILESWRKLGSEARMKEDK
;
A
#
# COMPACT_ATOMS: atom_id res chain seq x y z
N MET A 1 -10.73 -15.21 1.28
CA MET A 1 -9.41 -14.58 1.00
C MET A 1 -8.35 -15.23 1.89
N TYR A 2 -7.73 -16.35 1.47
CA TYR A 2 -6.86 -17.18 2.36
C TYR A 2 -5.43 -17.37 1.86
N LEU A 3 -4.98 -16.49 0.96
CA LEU A 3 -3.78 -16.74 0.17
C LEU A 3 -2.59 -15.88 0.70
N PHE A 4 -2.84 -14.91 1.58
CA PHE A 4 -1.81 -14.19 2.34
C PHE A 4 -1.18 -15.03 3.46
N ASN A 5 -1.88 -16.07 3.94
CA ASN A 5 -1.37 -16.98 4.97
C ASN A 5 -0.43 -18.06 4.41
N ILE A 6 -0.13 -18.02 3.10
CA ILE A 6 0.77 -18.96 2.43
C ILE A 6 2.23 -18.50 2.50
N ILE A 7 2.51 -17.24 2.85
CA ILE A 7 3.89 -16.78 3.02
C ILE A 7 4.40 -17.37 4.35
N PRO A 8 5.27 -18.38 4.33
CA PRO A 8 5.74 -19.03 5.55
C PRO A 8 6.44 -18.00 6.43
N GLU A 9 6.25 -18.09 7.76
CA GLU A 9 6.92 -17.17 8.71
C GLU A 9 8.45 -17.24 8.62
N ILE A 10 8.99 -18.34 8.09
CA ILE A 10 10.43 -18.53 7.84
C ILE A 10 11.00 -17.61 6.75
N ILE A 11 10.16 -16.89 5.99
CA ILE A 11 10.65 -15.98 4.95
C ILE A 11 11.16 -14.69 5.59
N HIS A 12 12.43 -14.40 5.32
CA HIS A 12 13.08 -13.18 5.78
C HIS A 12 12.25 -11.93 5.43
N LYS A 13 12.10 -11.02 6.39
CA LYS A 13 11.24 -9.82 6.30
C LYS A 13 11.45 -9.02 5.01
N LYS A 14 12.69 -8.98 4.51
CA LYS A 14 13.07 -8.35 3.23
C LYS A 14 12.30 -8.90 2.02
N TYR A 15 12.12 -10.22 1.95
CA TYR A 15 11.43 -10.87 0.82
C TYR A 15 9.92 -10.89 0.99
N LYS A 16 9.42 -10.79 2.23
CA LYS A 16 7.99 -10.76 2.52
C LYS A 16 7.26 -9.67 1.74
N TYR A 17 7.83 -8.45 1.69
CA TYR A 17 7.24 -7.34 0.93
C TYR A 17 7.14 -7.65 -0.58
N MET A 18 8.23 -8.13 -1.18
CA MET A 18 8.24 -8.51 -2.60
C MET A 18 7.22 -9.61 -2.91
N LEU A 19 7.17 -10.66 -2.10
CA LEU A 19 6.23 -11.77 -2.29
C LEU A 19 4.78 -11.34 -2.16
N ILE A 20 4.47 -10.47 -1.20
CA ILE A 20 3.13 -9.90 -1.04
C ILE A 20 2.68 -9.23 -2.34
N HIS A 21 3.53 -8.39 -2.93
CA HIS A 21 3.20 -7.67 -4.15
C HIS A 21 3.10 -8.58 -5.37
N ILE A 22 4.01 -9.54 -5.52
CA ILE A 22 3.97 -10.55 -6.60
C ILE A 22 2.67 -11.37 -6.51
N PHE A 23 2.34 -11.89 -5.33
CA PHE A 23 1.12 -12.67 -5.16
C PHE A 23 -0.15 -11.84 -5.33
N THR A 24 -0.12 -10.56 -4.95
CA THR A 24 -1.25 -9.64 -5.16
C THR A 24 -1.44 -9.36 -6.65
N ALA A 25 -0.36 -9.10 -7.39
CA ALA A 25 -0.38 -8.95 -8.84
C ALA A 25 -0.96 -10.20 -9.52
N ALA A 26 -0.43 -11.38 -9.19
CA ALA A 26 -0.90 -12.65 -9.72
C ALA A 26 -2.40 -12.85 -9.52
N ARG A 27 -2.90 -12.61 -8.31
CA ARG A 27 -4.33 -12.76 -8.01
C ARG A 27 -5.20 -11.81 -8.82
N LEU A 28 -4.81 -10.55 -8.93
CA LEU A 28 -5.57 -9.56 -9.67
C LEU A 28 -5.60 -9.87 -11.17
N VAL A 29 -4.46 -10.27 -11.75
CA VAL A 29 -4.40 -10.64 -13.17
C VAL A 29 -5.24 -11.90 -13.43
N CYS A 30 -5.07 -12.96 -12.62
CA CYS A 30 -5.87 -14.17 -12.74
C CYS A 30 -7.37 -13.89 -12.61
N ALA A 31 -7.79 -13.10 -11.60
CA ALA A 31 -9.19 -12.76 -11.42
C ALA A 31 -9.75 -11.93 -12.58
N LYS A 32 -8.98 -10.97 -13.10
CA LYS A 32 -9.39 -10.13 -14.23
C LYS A 32 -9.57 -10.95 -15.50
N LYS A 33 -8.65 -11.87 -15.78
CA LYS A 33 -8.66 -12.68 -17.01
C LYS A 33 -9.55 -13.92 -16.94
N TRP A 34 -9.82 -14.45 -15.75
CA TRP A 34 -10.81 -15.51 -15.53
C TRP A 34 -12.13 -15.16 -16.22
N LYS A 35 -12.59 -13.91 -16.06
CA LYS A 35 -13.87 -13.44 -16.64
C LYS A 35 -13.93 -13.56 -18.17
N ASN A 36 -12.78 -13.49 -18.84
CA ASN A 36 -12.67 -13.53 -20.30
C ASN A 36 -12.17 -14.89 -20.82
N GLN A 37 -12.00 -15.89 -19.94
CA GLN A 37 -11.40 -17.21 -20.27
C GLN A 37 -10.01 -17.12 -20.92
N GLU A 38 -9.29 -16.04 -20.67
CA GLU A 38 -7.91 -15.85 -21.15
C GLU A 38 -6.91 -16.34 -20.10
N ASN A 39 -5.81 -16.92 -20.56
CA ASN A 39 -4.68 -17.18 -19.66
C ASN A 39 -3.88 -15.88 -19.41
N PRO A 40 -3.50 -15.61 -18.15
CA PRO A 40 -2.50 -14.62 -17.82
C PRO A 40 -1.18 -14.86 -18.54
N THR A 41 -0.62 -13.81 -19.13
CA THR A 41 0.76 -13.84 -19.61
C THR A 41 1.71 -13.34 -18.53
N THR A 42 3.00 -13.65 -18.68
CA THR A 42 4.04 -13.10 -17.81
C THR A 42 4.08 -11.56 -17.92
N GLU A 43 3.84 -11.00 -19.10
CA GLU A 43 3.82 -9.55 -19.31
C GLU A 43 2.67 -8.88 -18.52
N ASP A 44 1.48 -9.48 -18.52
CA ASP A 44 0.36 -8.99 -17.70
C ASP A 44 0.73 -8.94 -16.21
N LEU A 45 1.44 -9.98 -15.74
CA LEU A 45 1.89 -10.08 -14.36
C LEU A 45 2.91 -8.99 -14.03
N VAL A 46 3.93 -8.83 -14.87
CA VAL A 46 5.01 -7.85 -14.67
C VAL A 46 4.43 -6.44 -14.67
N LYS A 47 3.59 -6.10 -15.66
CA LYS A 47 2.91 -4.81 -15.72
C LYS A 47 2.09 -4.56 -14.46
N LYS A 48 1.29 -5.55 -14.03
CA LYS A 48 0.45 -5.39 -12.85
C LYS A 48 1.25 -5.27 -11.55
N LEU A 49 2.41 -5.92 -11.47
CA LEU A 49 3.33 -5.79 -10.35
C LEU A 49 3.87 -4.36 -10.24
N PHE A 50 4.31 -3.77 -11.35
CA PHE A 50 4.76 -2.38 -11.37
C PHE A 50 3.65 -1.41 -10.96
N ASP A 51 2.43 -1.57 -11.51
CA ASP A 51 1.29 -0.75 -11.12
C ASP A 51 1.03 -0.79 -9.60
N ILE A 52 1.13 -1.98 -8.98
CA ILE A 52 0.89 -2.15 -7.54
C ILE A 52 1.99 -1.47 -6.72
N VAL A 53 3.26 -1.65 -7.11
CA VAL A 53 4.39 -1.06 -6.39
C VAL A 53 4.35 0.47 -6.50
N GLU A 54 4.06 1.01 -7.69
CA GLU A 54 3.90 2.44 -7.90
C GLU A 54 2.74 3.00 -7.06
N MET A 55 1.58 2.34 -7.10
CA MET A 55 0.42 2.75 -6.30
C MET A 55 0.72 2.70 -4.79
N ASP A 56 1.44 1.69 -4.30
CA ASP A 56 1.83 1.58 -2.89
C ASP A 56 2.75 2.73 -2.46
N SER A 57 3.73 3.06 -3.30
CA SER A 57 4.63 4.22 -3.11
C SER A 57 3.87 5.54 -3.05
N LEU A 58 2.97 5.79 -4.01
CA LEU A 58 2.12 6.99 -4.02
C LEU A 58 1.19 7.04 -2.79
N SER A 59 0.65 5.90 -2.38
CA SER A 59 -0.20 5.80 -1.19
C SER A 59 0.58 6.07 0.10
N GLU A 60 1.84 5.64 0.18
CA GLU A 60 2.73 5.96 1.28
C GLU A 60 3.06 7.46 1.34
N ALA A 61 3.40 8.06 0.20
CA ALA A 61 3.66 9.49 0.10
C ALA A 61 2.43 10.32 0.54
N LEU A 62 1.24 9.96 0.04
CA LEU A 62 -0.01 10.61 0.43
C LEU A 62 -0.29 10.50 1.93
N ARG A 63 -0.09 9.32 2.51
CA ARG A 63 -0.28 9.06 3.94
C ARG A 63 0.66 9.90 4.80
N ASN A 64 1.91 10.03 4.38
CA ASN A 64 2.91 10.86 5.08
C ASN A 64 2.56 12.35 5.00
N ASN A 65 2.12 12.83 3.84
CA ASN A 65 1.64 14.21 3.66
C ASN A 65 0.40 14.50 4.51
N LEU A 66 -0.56 13.59 4.56
CA LEU A 66 -1.74 13.75 5.41
C LEU A 66 -1.35 13.78 6.89
N ARG A 67 -0.44 12.90 7.31
CA ARG A 67 0.06 12.85 8.68
C ARG A 67 0.75 14.15 9.08
N SER A 68 1.60 14.71 8.23
CA SER A 68 2.28 15.98 8.52
C SER A 68 1.28 17.14 8.60
N PHE A 69 0.31 17.20 7.68
CA PHE A 69 -0.77 18.19 7.71
C PHE A 69 -1.57 18.14 9.01
N ILE A 70 -1.97 16.94 9.44
CA ILE A 70 -2.72 16.74 10.68
C ILE A 70 -1.89 17.21 11.88
N LEU A 71 -0.62 16.78 11.97
CA LEU A 71 0.26 17.15 13.08
C LEU A 71 0.49 18.65 13.18
N GLU A 72 0.68 19.33 12.04
CA GLU A 72 0.84 20.78 11.99
C GLU A 72 -0.44 21.50 12.41
N SER A 73 -1.60 21.05 11.91
CA SER A 73 -2.90 21.60 12.28
C SER A 73 -3.15 21.49 13.79
N TRP A 74 -2.86 20.33 14.39
CA TRP A 74 -2.97 20.14 15.83
C TRP A 74 -2.00 21.02 16.62
N ARG A 75 -0.75 21.18 16.16
CA ARG A 75 0.24 22.04 16.79
C ARG A 75 -0.24 23.49 16.85
N LYS A 76 -0.77 23.99 15.73
CA LYS A 76 -1.31 25.35 15.63
C LYS A 76 -2.47 25.57 16.60
N LEU A 77 -3.46 24.67 16.61
CA LEU A 77 -4.59 24.74 17.54
C LEU A 77 -4.13 24.74 19.00
N GLY A 78 -3.16 23.88 19.34
CA GLY A 78 -2.61 23.83 20.69
C GLY A 78 -1.87 25.12 21.09
N SER A 79 -1.15 25.77 20.17
CA SER A 79 -0.54 27.08 20.45
C SER A 79 -1.57 28.18 20.65
N GLU A 80 -2.64 28.20 19.87
CA GLU A 80 -3.70 29.21 19.97
C GLU A 80 -4.51 29.06 21.27
N ALA A 81 -4.72 27.84 21.74
CA ALA A 81 -5.37 27.57 23.03
C ALA A 81 -4.55 28.12 24.21
N ARG A 82 -3.24 27.87 24.23
CA ARG A 82 -2.33 28.38 25.29
C ARG A 82 -2.30 29.91 25.34
N MET A 83 -2.25 30.57 24.17
CA MET A 83 -2.27 32.04 24.07
C MET A 83 -3.58 32.68 24.56
N LYS A 84 -4.66 31.90 24.70
CA LYS A 84 -5.94 32.35 25.27
C LYS A 84 -6.05 32.10 26.78
N GLU A 85 -5.27 31.18 27.33
CA GLU A 85 -5.22 30.90 28.78
C GLU A 85 -4.31 31.90 29.52
N ASP A 86 -3.30 32.44 28.84
CA ASP A 86 -2.37 33.45 29.39
C ASP A 86 -2.90 34.92 29.32
N LYS A 87 -4.18 35.12 28.96
CA LYS A 87 -4.87 36.42 28.89
C LYS A 87 -6.02 36.49 29.89
#